data_AF-A0A9Y4KHE3-F1
#
_entry.id   AF-A0A9Y4KHE3-F1
#
_cell.length_a   1.000
_cell.length_b   1.000
_cell.length_c   1.000
_cell.angle_alpha   90.00
_cell.angle_beta   90.00
_cell.angle_gamma   90.00
#
_symmetry.space_group_name_H-M   'P 1'
#
loop_
_entity.id
_entity.type
_entity.pdbx_description
1 polymer ?
#
loop_
_entity_poly.entity_id
_entity_poly.type
_entity_poly.pdbx_seq_one_letter_code
_entity_poly.pdbx_strand_id
1 'polypeptide(L)'
;MATSTGQNGKAVSTSDVDLLLHPELLSQDFMQLILSEKNVSARDCGSRDRLTELYLQHVIPLPQRTLPNSRWGRKMEKSRGRRTADGHGSDRYRSTWTLL
;
A
#
# COMPACT_ATOMS: atom_id res chain seq x y z
N MET A 1 -2.03 -35.26 -36.31
CA MET A 1 -1.45 -34.00 -36.82
C MET A 1 -2.34 -32.87 -36.31
N ALA A 2 -1.91 -32.13 -35.30
CA ALA A 2 -2.64 -30.96 -34.81
C ALA A 2 -1.84 -29.71 -35.19
N THR A 3 -2.37 -28.92 -36.12
CA THR A 3 -1.97 -27.54 -36.31
C THR A 3 -3.23 -26.69 -36.14
N SER A 4 -3.17 -25.72 -35.24
CA SER A 4 -3.91 -24.47 -35.43
C SER A 4 -3.26 -23.40 -34.57
N THR A 5 -2.32 -22.74 -35.23
CA THR A 5 -1.86 -21.39 -35.01
C THR A 5 -3.01 -20.44 -34.64
N GLY A 6 -2.73 -19.53 -33.71
CA GLY A 6 -3.03 -18.12 -33.99
C GLY A 6 -3.86 -17.36 -32.98
N GLN A 7 -3.16 -16.43 -32.31
CA GLN A 7 -3.61 -15.10 -31.89
C GLN A 7 -4.57 -15.12 -30.69
N ASN A 8 -4.26 -14.41 -29.62
CA ASN A 8 -4.45 -12.97 -29.64
C ASN A 8 -3.59 -12.33 -28.56
N GLY A 9 -2.56 -11.58 -28.96
CA GLY A 9 -1.97 -10.54 -28.13
C GLY A 9 -3.03 -9.46 -27.92
N LYS A 10 -4.02 -9.74 -27.09
CA LYS A 10 -4.91 -8.72 -26.56
C LYS A 10 -4.02 -7.90 -25.64
N ALA A 11 -3.42 -6.85 -26.19
CA ALA A 11 -2.97 -5.73 -25.38
C ALA A 11 -4.22 -5.31 -24.60
N VAL A 12 -4.34 -5.82 -23.38
CA VAL A 12 -5.30 -5.34 -22.41
C VAL A 12 -4.98 -3.85 -22.35
N SER A 13 -5.89 -3.03 -22.85
CA SER A 13 -5.82 -1.58 -22.69
C SER A 13 -5.90 -1.37 -21.19
N THR A 14 -4.73 -1.30 -20.56
CA THR A 14 -4.58 -0.98 -19.14
C THR A 14 -5.09 0.43 -18.99
N SER A 15 -6.12 0.62 -18.18
CA SER A 15 -6.56 1.98 -17.89
C SER A 15 -5.44 2.71 -17.16
N ASP A 16 -5.37 4.04 -17.28
CA ASP A 16 -4.38 4.86 -16.56
C ASP A 16 -4.44 4.60 -15.05
N VAL A 17 -5.61 4.23 -14.52
CA VAL A 17 -5.82 3.85 -13.13
C VAL A 17 -5.12 2.53 -12.79
N ASP A 18 -5.20 1.53 -13.67
CA ASP A 18 -4.54 0.23 -13.47
C ASP A 18 -3.01 0.38 -13.48
N LEU A 19 -2.49 1.29 -14.29
CA LEU A 19 -1.05 1.60 -14.33
C LEU A 19 -0.53 2.17 -12.99
N LEU A 20 -1.32 3.00 -12.30
CA LEU A 20 -0.96 3.56 -10.99
C LEU A 20 -0.96 2.52 -9.86
N LEU A 21 -1.58 1.35 -10.07
CA LEU A 21 -1.53 0.23 -9.13
C LEU A 21 -0.27 -0.63 -9.31
N HIS A 22 0.50 -0.40 -10.38
CA HIS A 22 1.70 -1.16 -10.72
C HIS A 22 2.92 -0.22 -10.84
N PRO A 23 3.47 0.25 -9.70
CA PRO A 23 4.59 1.19 -9.70
C PRO A 23 5.83 0.65 -10.42
N GLU A 24 5.98 -0.67 -10.54
CA GLU A 24 7.06 -1.29 -11.29
C GLU A 24 7.02 -1.04 -12.80
N LEU A 25 5.88 -0.61 -13.34
CA LEU A 25 5.73 -0.22 -14.74
C LEU A 25 5.97 1.29 -14.94
N LEU A 26 6.05 2.06 -13.86
CA LEU A 26 6.25 3.49 -13.90
C LEU A 26 7.74 3.82 -14.02
N SER A 27 8.04 4.90 -14.76
CA SER A 27 9.38 5.45 -14.80
C SER A 27 9.77 6.01 -13.43
N GLN A 28 11.07 6.03 -13.15
CA GLN A 28 11.59 6.58 -11.90
C GLN A 28 11.22 8.06 -11.72
N ASP A 29 11.35 8.85 -12.78
CA ASP A 29 11.04 10.28 -12.78
C ASP A 29 9.56 10.54 -12.51
N PHE A 30 8.67 9.71 -13.07
CA PHE A 30 7.24 9.83 -12.84
C PHE A 30 6.86 9.53 -11.39
N MET A 31 7.46 8.50 -10.78
CA MET A 31 7.27 8.22 -9.36
C MET A 31 7.78 9.37 -8.47
N GLN A 32 8.93 9.96 -8.79
CA GLN A 32 9.46 11.12 -8.06
C GLN A 32 8.55 12.35 -8.20
N LEU A 33 7.98 12.60 -9.38
CA LEU A 33 7.03 13.68 -9.61
C LEU A 33 5.80 13.53 -8.69
N ILE A 34 5.16 12.36 -8.69
CA ILE A 34 3.99 12.09 -7.83
C ILE A 34 4.34 12.23 -6.34
N LEU A 35 5.47 11.69 -5.91
CA LEU A 35 5.90 11.81 -4.51
C LEU A 35 6.16 13.27 -4.11
N SER A 36 6.72 14.08 -5.01
CA SER A 36 6.92 15.51 -4.77
C SER A 36 5.59 16.26 -4.62
N GLU A 37 4.58 15.92 -5.43
CA GLU A 37 3.22 16.47 -5.33
C GLU A 37 2.57 16.10 -3.98
N LYS A 38 2.87 14.89 -3.48
CA LYS A 38 2.46 14.43 -2.15
C LYS A 38 3.31 14.97 -0.99
N ASN A 39 4.27 15.86 -1.24
CA ASN A 39 5.22 16.39 -0.26
C ASN A 39 6.07 15.29 0.43
N VAL A 40 6.39 14.22 -0.28
CA VAL A 40 7.27 13.13 0.18
C VAL A 40 8.67 13.33 -0.40
N SER A 41 9.69 13.37 0.46
CA SER A 41 11.08 13.51 0.02
C SER A 41 11.58 12.22 -0.63
N ALA A 42 11.88 12.28 -1.94
CA ALA A 42 12.44 11.18 -2.72
C ALA A 42 13.88 11.45 -3.22
N ARG A 43 14.47 12.60 -2.87
CA ARG A 43 15.74 13.10 -3.44
C ARG A 43 16.95 12.19 -3.21
N ASP A 44 16.91 11.37 -2.15
CA ASP A 44 18.00 10.47 -1.74
C ASP A 44 17.60 8.99 -1.76
N CYS A 45 16.63 8.59 -2.60
CA CYS A 45 16.33 7.16 -2.79
C CYS A 45 17.46 6.50 -3.61
N GLY A 46 18.41 5.87 -2.93
CA GLY A 46 19.55 5.19 -3.59
C GLY A 46 19.16 3.97 -4.45
N SER A 47 17.91 3.48 -4.37
CA SER A 47 17.42 2.35 -5.15
C SER A 47 15.99 2.56 -5.64
N ARG A 48 15.64 1.90 -6.76
CA ARG A 48 14.28 1.85 -7.30
C ARG A 48 13.30 1.26 -6.29
N ASP A 49 13.70 0.19 -5.60
CA ASP A 49 12.86 -0.50 -4.60
C ASP A 49 12.41 0.46 -3.48
N ARG A 50 13.31 1.31 -2.98
CA ARG A 50 12.99 2.29 -1.94
C ARG A 50 12.05 3.38 -2.45
N LEU A 51 12.16 3.76 -3.73
CA LEU A 51 11.23 4.69 -4.36
C LEU A 51 9.85 4.06 -4.53
N THR A 52 9.78 2.80 -4.93
CA THR A 52 8.52 2.04 -5.02
C THR A 52 7.86 1.93 -3.64
N GLU A 53 8.63 1.63 -2.58
CA GLU A 53 8.10 1.53 -1.22
C GLU A 53 7.45 2.85 -0.76
N LEU A 54 8.13 3.98 -0.99
CA LEU A 54 7.59 5.30 -0.71
C LEU A 54 6.30 5.57 -1.50
N TYR A 55 6.26 5.18 -2.77
CA TYR A 55 5.07 5.29 -3.62
C TYR A 55 3.89 4.51 -3.04
N LEU A 56 4.09 3.22 -2.72
CA LEU A 56 3.04 2.36 -2.16
C LEU A 56 2.46 2.92 -0.86
N GLN A 57 3.31 3.49 0.01
CA GLN A 57 2.88 4.02 1.30
C GLN A 57 2.04 5.30 1.20
N HIS A 58 2.34 6.17 0.22
CA HIS A 58 1.80 7.54 0.19
C HIS A 58 0.81 7.80 -0.96
N VAL A 59 0.89 7.01 -2.03
CA VAL A 59 0.07 7.22 -3.24
C VAL A 59 -1.13 6.29 -3.25
N ILE A 60 -0.97 5.03 -2.84
CA ILE A 60 -2.07 4.07 -2.83
C ILE A 60 -3.01 4.35 -1.64
N PRO A 61 -4.30 4.63 -1.88
CA PRO A 61 -5.25 4.88 -0.80
C PRO A 61 -5.48 3.61 0.04
N LEU A 62 -5.54 3.79 1.36
CA LEU A 62 -5.90 2.71 2.29
C LEU A 62 -7.33 2.21 1.99
N PRO A 63 -7.59 0.89 2.06
CA PRO A 63 -8.93 0.34 1.87
C PRO A 63 -9.94 0.96 2.84
N GLN A 64 -10.93 1.66 2.30
CA GLN A 64 -11.97 2.32 3.08
C GLN A 64 -13.25 1.49 3.11
N ARG A 65 -13.26 0.37 3.85
CA ARG A 65 -14.52 -0.34 4.09
C ARG A 65 -15.35 0.35 5.17
N THR A 66 -16.67 0.34 5.01
CA THR A 66 -17.60 0.67 6.09
C THR A 66 -17.49 -0.39 7.18
N LEU A 67 -17.38 0.06 8.43
CA LEU A 67 -17.39 -0.86 9.56
C LEU A 67 -18.84 -1.06 10.03
N PRO A 68 -19.24 -2.30 10.34
CA PRO A 68 -20.59 -2.56 10.86
C PRO A 68 -20.78 -1.89 12.22
N ASN A 69 -22.03 -1.55 12.59
CA ASN A 69 -22.37 -0.99 13.91
C ASN A 69 -22.34 -2.07 15.02
N SER A 70 -21.22 -2.75 15.16
CA SER A 70 -20.95 -3.74 16.19
C SER A 70 -19.90 -3.22 17.17
N ARG A 71 -19.73 -3.89 18.31
CA ARG A 71 -18.66 -3.57 19.27
C ARG A 71 -17.28 -3.64 18.61
N TRP A 72 -17.07 -4.61 17.70
CA TRP A 72 -15.83 -4.76 16.95
C TRP A 72 -15.64 -3.65 15.92
N GLY A 73 -16.70 -3.28 15.19
CA GLY A 73 -16.65 -2.15 14.25
C GLY A 73 -16.32 -0.83 14.94
N ARG A 74 -16.95 -0.54 16.09
CA ARG A 74 -16.62 0.66 16.90
C ARG A 74 -15.19 0.64 17.45
N LYS A 75 -14.66 -0.53 17.80
CA LYS A 75 -13.25 -0.67 18.23
C LYS A 75 -12.29 -0.40 17.06
N MET A 76 -12.59 -0.96 15.89
CA MET A 76 -11.78 -0.78 14.70
C MET A 76 -11.79 0.68 14.22
N GLU A 77 -12.93 1.36 14.26
CA GLU A 77 -13.04 2.77 13.89
C GLU A 77 -12.08 3.65 14.71
N LYS A 78 -12.03 3.45 16.03
CA LYS A 78 -11.12 4.16 16.95
C LYS A 78 -9.64 3.95 16.63
N SER A 79 -9.28 2.82 16.00
CA SER A 79 -7.88 2.50 15.67
C SER A 79 -7.41 3.00 14.30
N ARG A 80 -8.32 3.37 13.39
CA ARG A 80 -8.00 3.70 11.98
C ARG A 80 -7.08 4.92 11.82
N GLY A 81 -7.18 5.91 12.70
CA GLY A 81 -6.37 7.14 12.65
C GLY A 81 -5.05 7.10 13.43
N ARG A 82 -4.75 6.02 14.16
CA ARG A 82 -3.58 5.95 15.07
C ARG A 82 -2.32 5.32 14.44
N ARG A 83 -2.33 4.99 13.14
CA ARG A 83 -1.26 4.22 12.49
C ARG A 83 -0.09 5.06 11.94
N THR A 84 -0.07 6.37 12.17
CA THR A 84 1.01 7.26 11.70
C THR A 84 1.50 8.16 12.83
N ALA A 85 2.10 7.54 13.85
CA ALA A 85 3.04 8.18 14.74
C ALA A 85 3.98 7.07 15.23
N ASP A 86 5.20 7.10 14.71
CA ASP A 86 6.43 6.46 15.16
C ASP A 86 6.36 5.24 16.10
N GLY A 87 7.02 4.15 15.64
CA GLY A 87 8.12 3.53 16.39
C GLY A 87 7.85 2.93 17.77
N HIS A 88 8.10 1.61 17.87
CA HIS A 88 8.51 0.92 19.10
C HIS A 88 7.60 1.08 20.34
N GLY A 89 6.52 0.29 20.36
CA GLY A 89 5.87 -0.11 21.62
C GLY A 89 6.14 -1.58 21.89
N SER A 90 7.25 -1.89 22.59
CA SER A 90 7.56 -3.22 23.10
C SER A 90 6.34 -3.85 23.77
N ASP A 91 5.90 -4.99 23.23
CA ASP A 91 4.81 -5.80 23.74
C ASP A 91 5.25 -6.43 25.08
N ARG A 92 4.99 -5.72 26.19
CA ARG A 92 5.13 -6.31 27.53
C ARG A 92 3.88 -7.10 27.85
N TYR A 93 3.89 -8.39 27.48
CA TYR A 93 3.06 -9.39 28.15
C TYR A 93 3.54 -9.52 29.60
N ARG A 94 2.87 -8.83 30.54
CA ARG A 94 2.92 -9.17 31.96
C ARG A 94 1.77 -10.13 32.25
N SER A 95 2.08 -11.42 32.14
CA SER A 95 1.28 -12.51 32.68
C SER A 95 1.40 -12.48 34.20
N THR A 96 0.35 -12.07 34.91
CA THR A 96 0.22 -12.39 36.34
C THR A 96 -1.05 -13.21 36.52
N TRP A 97 -0.91 -14.53 36.47
CA TRP A 97 -1.88 -15.43 37.05
C TRP A 97 -1.72 -15.35 38.57
N THR A 98 -2.54 -14.55 39.23
CA THR A 98 -2.68 -14.64 40.69
C THR A 98 -3.76 -15.67 40.96
N LEU A 99 -3.34 -16.85 41.41
CA LEU A 99 -4.20 -17.83 42.06
C LEU A 99 -4.68 -17.25 43.40
N LEU A 100 -5.99 -17.18 43.60
CA LEU A 100 -6.65 -17.67 44.81
C LEU A 100 -8.11 -17.99 44.51
#